data_AF-A0A7V9A7P8-F1
#
_entry.id   AF-A0A7V9A7P8-F1
#
_cell.length_a   1.000
_cell.length_b   1.000
_cell.length_c   1.000
_cell.angle_alpha   90.00
_cell.angle_beta   90.00
_cell.angle_gamma   90.00
#
_symmetry.space_group_name_H-M   'P 1'
#
loop_
_entity.id
_entity.type
_entity.pdbx_description
1 polymer ?
#
loop_
_entity_poly.entity_id
_entity_poly.type
_entity_poly.pdbx_seq_one_letter_code
_entity_poly.pdbx_strand_id
1 'polypeptide(L)'
;MPSRSHHIPRCASLVILAMTSLGCCAVAQAEIFHLASGGSVEGTLLNPDESPRSTYQVQTDSGTLVLGRTTVREVVAFSAQLKKYEEFLPRMPDTIEGQFQMARWCDQNNLPDKRDYHYYEILKREPDNVDARKALGYERFQKKWIIRDDWMRNQGYVRDGGRWRFPQDLKMMESDRNIEDQQVEWRKQIRIWRSWLKRGGDKAQEAARELQKVDDPNAGLAVIELLNDEDHPAVRELLVDALSNIKTPQTTMALVKLAANDPNDSIRDRATIGLEKRDYQMAVSYLIGQLKSANNTTVNRAAIVLGRLKHPASILPLMDALVTTHKFQVTRGSQPGRTNAAFDSTGGGGMSFGQEKARIVEQDLQNQGVRVALKQVLEEEVDYHFNEAGWKTWYANKKMPLDVDLRRD
;
A
#
# COMPACT_ATOMS: atom_id res chain seq x y z
N MET A 1 49.80 45.99 -40.84
CA MET A 1 50.70 45.49 -41.92
C MET A 1 51.23 44.12 -41.49
N PRO A 2 51.44 43.19 -42.44
CA PRO A 2 50.57 42.10 -42.93
C PRO A 2 50.72 40.80 -42.05
N SER A 3 50.08 39.63 -42.22
CA SER A 3 49.53 38.83 -43.33
C SER A 3 48.78 37.63 -42.70
N ARG A 4 47.94 36.78 -43.31
CA ARG A 4 47.23 36.67 -44.60
C ARG A 4 46.16 35.59 -44.36
N SER A 5 45.00 35.79 -44.96
CA SER A 5 43.82 34.93 -44.91
C SER A 5 43.86 33.80 -45.94
N HIS A 6 43.39 32.62 -45.55
CA HIS A 6 42.94 31.56 -46.46
C HIS A 6 41.65 30.95 -45.90
N HIS A 7 40.51 31.17 -46.56
CA HIS A 7 39.43 30.19 -46.62
C HIS A 7 38.69 30.30 -47.96
N ILE A 8 38.51 29.12 -48.54
CA ILE A 8 38.13 28.75 -49.91
C ILE A 8 36.58 28.80 -50.07
N PRO A 9 36.04 29.09 -51.28
CA PRO A 9 34.61 29.34 -51.48
C PRO A 9 33.75 28.06 -51.51
N ARG A 10 32.48 28.25 -51.14
CA ARG A 10 31.38 27.27 -51.12
C ARG A 10 30.92 26.92 -52.54
N CYS A 11 30.96 25.65 -52.92
CA CYS A 11 30.23 25.10 -54.06
C CYS A 11 28.77 24.82 -53.67
N ALA A 12 27.83 25.44 -54.38
CA ALA A 12 26.42 25.12 -54.34
C ALA A 12 26.13 23.99 -55.34
N SER A 13 25.60 22.87 -54.87
CA SER A 13 25.05 21.81 -55.71
C SER A 13 23.57 21.64 -55.40
N LEU A 14 22.74 22.04 -56.37
CA LEU A 14 21.32 21.72 -56.45
C LEU A 14 21.16 20.20 -56.51
N VAL A 15 20.43 19.61 -55.58
CA VAL A 15 19.91 18.24 -55.68
C VAL A 15 18.43 18.34 -56.04
N ILE A 16 18.12 17.97 -57.28
CA ILE A 16 16.76 17.81 -57.78
C ILE A 16 16.24 16.48 -57.22
N LEU A 17 15.29 16.55 -56.28
CA LEU A 17 14.62 15.37 -55.73
C LEU A 17 13.55 14.92 -56.74
N ALA A 18 13.83 13.84 -57.48
CA ALA A 18 12.85 13.17 -58.30
C ALA A 18 11.82 12.48 -57.41
N MET A 19 10.59 12.98 -57.37
CA MET A 19 9.44 12.29 -56.79
C MET A 19 9.07 11.09 -57.66
N THR A 20 9.59 9.92 -57.33
CA THR A 20 9.02 8.65 -57.75
C THR A 20 7.76 8.40 -56.93
N SER A 21 6.60 8.73 -57.49
CA SER A 21 5.31 8.27 -57.01
C SER A 21 5.25 6.75 -57.18
N LEU A 22 5.58 6.00 -56.12
CA LEU A 22 5.10 4.63 -56.01
C LEU A 22 3.58 4.70 -55.91
N GLY A 23 2.91 4.44 -57.03
CA GLY A 23 1.49 4.16 -57.07
C GLY A 23 1.21 2.98 -56.14
N CYS A 24 0.60 3.29 -54.99
CA CYS A 24 0.01 2.28 -54.13
C CYS A 24 -1.11 1.63 -54.95
N CYS A 25 -0.86 0.44 -55.50
CA CYS A 25 -1.93 -0.41 -56.00
C CYS A 25 -2.75 -0.82 -54.78
N ALA A 26 -3.76 -0.03 -54.45
CA ALA A 26 -4.81 -0.43 -53.53
C ALA A 26 -5.42 -1.71 -54.11
N VAL A 27 -5.21 -2.84 -53.42
CA VAL A 27 -5.89 -4.08 -53.76
C VAL A 27 -7.37 -3.79 -53.59
N ALA A 28 -8.11 -3.69 -54.70
CA ALA A 28 -9.53 -3.39 -54.70
C ALA A 28 -10.27 -4.45 -53.86
N GLN A 29 -10.84 -4.04 -52.74
CA GLN A 29 -11.69 -4.88 -51.91
C GLN A 29 -13.12 -4.77 -52.44
N ALA A 30 -13.70 -5.89 -52.87
CA ALA A 30 -15.11 -5.94 -53.19
C ALA A 30 -15.92 -5.79 -51.90
N GLU A 31 -16.94 -4.94 -51.90
CA GLU A 31 -17.83 -4.70 -50.79
C GLU A 31 -19.25 -5.15 -51.17
N ILE A 32 -20.01 -5.62 -50.19
CA ILE A 32 -21.45 -5.89 -50.33
C ILE A 32 -22.23 -4.74 -49.70
N PHE A 33 -23.05 -4.10 -50.53
CA PHE A 33 -23.97 -3.04 -50.15
C PHE A 33 -25.35 -3.65 -49.92
N HIS A 34 -25.74 -3.80 -48.65
CA HIS A 34 -27.08 -4.22 -48.29
C HIS A 34 -28.05 -3.05 -48.48
N LEU A 35 -29.06 -3.23 -49.32
CA LEU A 35 -30.07 -2.22 -49.62
C LEU A 35 -31.18 -2.23 -48.57
N ALA A 36 -31.75 -1.06 -48.28
CA ALA A 36 -32.90 -0.91 -47.40
C ALA A 36 -34.15 -1.68 -47.89
N SER A 37 -34.22 -1.97 -49.19
CA SER A 37 -35.28 -2.77 -49.83
C SER A 37 -35.12 -4.28 -49.64
N GLY A 38 -34.03 -4.75 -49.00
CA GLY A 38 -33.78 -6.17 -48.71
C GLY A 38 -32.91 -6.90 -49.73
N GLY A 39 -32.48 -6.24 -50.82
CA GLY A 39 -31.51 -6.78 -51.78
C GLY A 39 -30.05 -6.44 -51.42
N SER A 40 -29.08 -6.99 -52.16
CA SER A 40 -27.65 -6.68 -52.00
C SER A 40 -26.99 -6.41 -53.35
N VAL A 41 -26.01 -5.51 -53.36
CA VAL A 41 -25.17 -5.22 -54.52
C VAL A 41 -23.72 -5.52 -54.16
N GLU A 42 -23.01 -6.29 -54.98
CA GLU A 42 -21.57 -6.54 -54.82
C GLU A 42 -20.78 -5.63 -55.78
N GLY A 43 -19.73 -4.99 -55.28
CA GLY A 43 -18.83 -4.21 -56.11
C GLY A 43 -17.78 -3.44 -55.32
N THR A 44 -16.85 -2.79 -56.00
CA THR A 44 -15.81 -1.98 -55.34
C THR A 44 -16.30 -0.56 -55.11
N LEU A 45 -16.15 -0.02 -53.90
CA LEU A 45 -16.47 1.39 -53.64
C LEU A 45 -15.44 2.31 -54.28
N LEU A 46 -15.89 3.20 -55.17
CA LEU A 46 -15.04 4.12 -55.91
C LEU A 46 -14.84 5.47 -55.20
N ASN A 47 -15.71 5.82 -54.26
CA ASN A 47 -15.66 7.08 -53.50
C ASN A 47 -15.51 6.86 -51.97
N PRO A 48 -14.48 6.12 -51.51
CA PRO A 48 -14.34 5.80 -50.08
C PRO A 48 -14.15 7.04 -49.20
N ASP A 49 -13.46 8.07 -49.70
CA ASP A 49 -13.08 9.27 -48.94
C ASP A 49 -14.16 10.37 -48.89
N GLU A 50 -15.33 10.15 -49.49
CA GLU A 50 -16.40 11.17 -49.51
C GLU A 50 -17.00 11.38 -48.11
N SER A 51 -16.86 12.61 -47.58
CA SER A 51 -17.46 13.04 -46.31
C SER A 51 -17.96 14.49 -46.38
N PRO A 52 -19.22 14.79 -45.99
CA PRO A 52 -20.25 13.83 -45.59
C PRO A 52 -20.76 13.02 -46.79
N ARG A 53 -20.95 11.71 -46.60
CA ARG A 53 -21.29 10.81 -47.70
C ARG A 53 -22.74 10.99 -48.16
N SER A 54 -22.91 11.31 -49.44
CA SER A 54 -24.20 11.50 -50.10
C SER A 54 -24.59 10.32 -51.00
N THR A 55 -23.59 9.67 -51.62
CA THR A 55 -23.78 8.55 -52.55
C THR A 55 -22.73 7.45 -52.33
N TYR A 56 -23.05 6.24 -52.77
CA TYR A 56 -22.11 5.13 -52.91
C TYR A 56 -21.93 4.86 -54.39
N GLN A 57 -20.74 5.10 -54.93
CA GLN A 57 -20.38 4.77 -56.31
C GLN A 57 -19.74 3.38 -56.31
N VAL A 58 -20.49 2.38 -56.76
CA VAL A 58 -20.13 0.97 -56.67
C VAL A 58 -19.78 0.45 -58.06
N GLN A 59 -18.55 0.01 -58.25
CA GLN A 59 -18.13 -0.68 -59.46
C GLN A 59 -18.53 -2.16 -59.39
N THR A 60 -19.55 -2.53 -60.15
CA THR A 60 -20.00 -3.92 -60.32
C THR A 60 -19.40 -4.52 -61.62
N ASP A 61 -19.51 -5.83 -61.80
CA ASP A 61 -19.09 -6.52 -63.03
C ASP A 61 -19.87 -6.04 -64.27
N SER A 62 -21.09 -5.52 -64.06
CA SER A 62 -21.97 -4.98 -65.11
C SER A 62 -21.79 -3.46 -65.37
N GLY A 63 -20.89 -2.80 -64.64
CA GLY A 63 -20.65 -1.35 -64.73
C GLY A 63 -20.78 -0.61 -63.40
N THR A 64 -20.69 0.72 -63.44
CA THR A 64 -20.75 1.57 -62.25
C THR A 64 -22.20 1.87 -61.85
N LEU A 65 -22.57 1.55 -60.62
CA LEU A 65 -23.88 1.81 -60.03
C LEU A 65 -23.76 2.92 -58.98
N VAL A 66 -24.67 3.88 -58.99
CA VAL A 66 -24.73 4.95 -57.98
C VAL A 66 -25.93 4.73 -57.07
N LEU A 67 -25.67 4.47 -55.80
CA LEU A 67 -26.70 4.25 -54.76
C LEU A 67 -26.77 5.48 -53.85
N GLY A 68 -27.99 5.96 -53.57
CA GLY A 68 -28.18 7.05 -52.60
C GLY A 68 -27.86 6.63 -51.18
N ARG A 69 -27.40 7.56 -50.33
CA ARG A 69 -27.04 7.27 -48.92
C ARG A 69 -28.13 6.55 -48.13
N THR A 70 -29.40 6.84 -48.40
CA THR A 70 -30.58 6.26 -47.75
C THR A 70 -30.95 4.87 -48.28
N THR A 71 -30.48 4.53 -49.47
CA THR A 71 -30.75 3.23 -50.11
C THR A 71 -29.87 2.13 -49.54
N VAL A 72 -28.66 2.47 -49.06
CA VAL A 72 -27.72 1.52 -48.48
C VAL A 72 -27.88 1.49 -46.96
N ARG A 73 -28.32 0.34 -46.45
CA ARG A 73 -28.47 0.06 -45.02
C ARG A 73 -27.11 -0.18 -44.36
N GLU A 74 -26.29 -1.01 -44.99
CA GLU A 74 -25.01 -1.46 -44.44
C GLU A 74 -24.04 -1.78 -45.59
N VAL A 75 -22.76 -1.50 -45.37
CA VAL A 75 -21.68 -1.86 -46.30
C VAL A 75 -20.75 -2.81 -45.58
N VAL A 76 -20.59 -4.02 -46.13
CA VAL A 76 -19.73 -5.05 -45.58
C VAL A 76 -18.57 -5.25 -46.55
N ALA A 77 -17.36 -4.92 -46.14
CA ALA A 77 -16.18 -5.22 -46.94
C ALA A 77 -15.99 -6.74 -47.03
N PHE A 78 -16.06 -7.29 -48.24
CA PHE A 78 -15.81 -8.70 -48.49
C PHE A 78 -14.31 -8.89 -48.64
N SER A 79 -13.69 -9.52 -47.64
CA SER A 79 -12.28 -9.87 -47.77
C SER A 79 -12.11 -10.87 -48.93
N ALA A 80 -11.00 -10.79 -49.66
CA ALA A 80 -10.71 -11.73 -50.74
C ALA A 80 -10.72 -13.20 -50.24
N GLN A 81 -10.46 -13.39 -48.95
CA GLN A 81 -10.55 -14.66 -48.23
C GLN A 81 -12.00 -15.14 -48.10
N LEU A 82 -12.94 -14.25 -47.79
CA LEU A 82 -14.36 -14.61 -47.68
C LEU A 82 -14.97 -15.01 -49.04
N LYS A 83 -14.51 -14.41 -50.15
CA LYS A 83 -14.92 -14.84 -51.50
C LYS A 83 -14.45 -16.27 -51.82
N LYS A 84 -13.17 -16.56 -51.54
CA LYS A 84 -12.61 -17.92 -51.69
C LYS A 84 -13.31 -18.95 -50.80
N TYR A 85 -13.71 -18.54 -49.60
CA TYR A 85 -14.51 -19.37 -48.70
C TYR A 85 -15.82 -19.82 -49.36
N GLU A 86 -16.56 -18.88 -49.96
CA GLU A 86 -17.82 -19.19 -50.64
C GLU A 86 -17.63 -20.03 -51.91
N GLU A 87 -16.55 -19.82 -52.66
CA GLU A 87 -16.22 -20.66 -53.81
C GLU A 87 -15.90 -22.12 -53.42
N PHE A 88 -15.30 -22.34 -52.25
CA PHE A 88 -14.97 -23.68 -51.75
C PHE A 88 -16.15 -24.41 -51.11
N LEU A 89 -17.13 -23.69 -50.56
CA LEU A 89 -18.28 -24.27 -49.84
C LEU A 89 -19.01 -25.38 -50.63
N PRO A 90 -19.41 -25.19 -51.91
CA PRO A 90 -20.11 -26.23 -52.67
C PRO A 90 -19.27 -27.47 -52.99
N ARG A 91 -17.93 -27.35 -52.92
CA ARG A 91 -16.98 -28.43 -53.22
C ARG A 91 -16.58 -29.21 -51.97
N MET A 92 -16.96 -28.72 -50.79
CA MET A 92 -16.63 -29.35 -49.52
C MET A 92 -17.42 -30.68 -49.38
N PRO A 93 -16.76 -31.78 -48.99
CA PRO A 93 -17.46 -33.01 -48.62
C PRO A 93 -18.38 -32.79 -47.41
N ASP A 94 -19.63 -33.25 -47.48
CA ASP A 94 -20.56 -33.21 -46.34
C ASP A 94 -20.26 -34.29 -45.29
N THR A 95 -19.05 -34.22 -44.72
CA THR A 95 -18.52 -35.16 -43.74
C THR A 95 -17.89 -34.38 -42.59
N ILE A 96 -17.73 -35.02 -41.43
CA ILE A 96 -17.07 -34.40 -40.26
C ILE A 96 -15.64 -33.98 -40.59
N GLU A 97 -14.91 -34.81 -41.34
CA GLU A 97 -13.55 -34.47 -41.80
C GLU A 97 -13.56 -33.27 -42.76
N GLY A 98 -14.54 -33.18 -43.66
CA GLY A 98 -14.73 -32.02 -44.54
C GLY A 98 -14.94 -30.72 -43.77
N GLN A 99 -15.76 -30.78 -42.71
CA GLN A 99 -15.98 -29.63 -41.81
C GLN A 99 -14.68 -29.23 -41.07
N PHE A 100 -13.89 -30.19 -40.58
CA PHE A 100 -12.58 -29.90 -39.95
C PHE A 100 -11.57 -29.31 -40.93
N GLN A 101 -11.57 -29.72 -42.19
CA GLN A 101 -10.71 -29.16 -43.22
C GLN A 101 -11.07 -27.70 -43.49
N MET A 102 -12.37 -27.40 -43.62
CA MET A 102 -12.81 -26.04 -43.84
C MET A 102 -12.56 -25.14 -42.63
N ALA A 103 -12.78 -25.63 -41.40
CA ALA A 103 -12.46 -24.89 -40.18
C ALA A 103 -10.97 -24.51 -40.11
N ARG A 104 -10.07 -25.46 -40.40
CA ARG A 104 -8.61 -25.20 -40.47
C ARG A 104 -8.26 -24.18 -41.55
N TRP A 105 -8.88 -24.27 -42.71
CA TRP A 105 -8.68 -23.29 -43.79
C TRP A 105 -9.14 -21.89 -43.38
N CYS A 106 -10.30 -21.78 -42.71
CA CYS A 106 -10.80 -20.50 -42.17
C CYS A 106 -9.84 -19.91 -41.14
N ASP A 107 -9.25 -20.72 -40.26
CA ASP A 107 -8.27 -20.28 -39.26
C ASP A 107 -7.00 -19.71 -39.93
N GLN A 108 -6.48 -20.39 -40.96
CA GLN A 108 -5.33 -19.93 -41.76
C GLN A 108 -5.61 -18.64 -42.54
N ASN A 109 -6.87 -18.39 -42.90
CA ASN A 109 -7.29 -17.23 -43.67
C ASN A 109 -7.92 -16.13 -42.80
N ASN A 110 -7.77 -16.22 -41.47
CA ASN A 110 -8.25 -15.23 -40.51
C ASN A 110 -9.77 -14.97 -40.62
N LEU A 111 -10.56 -16.04 -40.72
CA LEU A 111 -12.03 -16.03 -40.79
C LEU A 111 -12.65 -16.72 -39.55
N PRO A 112 -12.56 -16.12 -38.35
CA PRO A 112 -12.95 -16.78 -37.09
C PRO A 112 -14.43 -17.15 -37.03
N ASP A 113 -15.33 -16.30 -37.51
CA ASP A 113 -16.78 -16.58 -37.47
C ASP A 113 -17.15 -17.79 -38.33
N LYS A 114 -16.48 -17.95 -39.49
CA LYS A 114 -16.70 -19.08 -40.39
C LYS A 114 -16.04 -20.36 -39.87
N ARG A 115 -14.85 -20.24 -39.27
CA ARG A 115 -14.22 -21.34 -38.54
C ARG A 115 -15.15 -21.88 -37.45
N ASP A 116 -15.70 -20.99 -36.62
CA ASP A 116 -16.57 -21.37 -35.51
C ASP A 116 -17.87 -22.01 -36.00
N TYR A 117 -18.45 -21.50 -37.11
CA TYR A 117 -19.59 -22.12 -37.79
C TYR A 117 -19.34 -23.61 -38.09
N HIS A 118 -18.20 -23.95 -38.71
CA HIS A 118 -17.87 -25.35 -39.03
C HIS A 118 -17.70 -26.21 -37.78
N TYR A 119 -17.09 -25.70 -36.71
CA TYR A 119 -17.02 -26.42 -35.45
C TYR A 119 -18.40 -26.63 -34.83
N TYR A 120 -19.32 -25.67 -34.92
CA TYR A 120 -20.71 -25.88 -34.48
C TYR A 120 -21.45 -26.92 -35.32
N GLU A 121 -21.25 -26.96 -36.64
CA GLU A 121 -21.80 -28.03 -37.49
C GLU A 121 -21.29 -29.42 -37.09
N ILE A 122 -20.00 -29.53 -36.70
CA ILE A 122 -19.46 -30.77 -36.14
C ILE A 122 -20.19 -31.14 -34.84
N LEU A 123 -20.35 -30.18 -33.92
CA LEU A 123 -21.02 -30.44 -32.63
C LEU A 123 -22.51 -30.78 -32.74
N LYS A 124 -23.19 -30.37 -33.82
CA LYS A 124 -24.58 -30.82 -34.11
C LYS A 124 -24.66 -32.31 -34.38
N ARG A 125 -23.61 -32.90 -34.99
CA ARG A 125 -23.54 -34.34 -35.32
C ARG A 125 -22.87 -35.15 -34.22
N GLU A 126 -21.78 -34.65 -33.67
CA GLU A 126 -21.00 -35.25 -32.57
C GLU A 126 -20.90 -34.29 -31.38
N PRO A 127 -21.88 -34.29 -30.46
CA PRO A 127 -21.92 -33.34 -29.35
C PRO A 127 -20.73 -33.40 -28.38
N ASP A 128 -20.04 -34.55 -28.33
CA ASP A 128 -18.88 -34.80 -27.46
C ASP A 128 -17.54 -34.78 -28.20
N ASN A 129 -17.52 -34.29 -29.45
CA ASN A 129 -16.28 -34.14 -30.21
C ASN A 129 -15.29 -33.22 -29.47
N VAL A 130 -14.18 -33.81 -29.03
CA VAL A 130 -13.20 -33.14 -28.16
C VAL A 130 -12.47 -32.02 -28.89
N ASP A 131 -12.14 -32.24 -30.17
CA ASP A 131 -11.31 -31.31 -30.95
C ASP A 131 -12.10 -30.06 -31.34
N ALA A 132 -13.34 -30.23 -31.81
CA ALA A 132 -14.23 -29.10 -32.12
C ALA A 132 -14.55 -28.26 -30.87
N ARG A 133 -14.77 -28.90 -29.71
CA ARG A 133 -15.00 -28.20 -28.44
C ARG A 133 -13.77 -27.43 -27.97
N LYS A 134 -12.59 -28.05 -28.01
CA LYS A 134 -11.34 -27.35 -27.67
C LYS A 134 -11.10 -26.16 -28.59
N ALA A 135 -11.36 -26.30 -29.88
CA ALA A 135 -11.19 -25.21 -30.85
C ALA A 135 -12.16 -24.04 -30.62
N LEU A 136 -13.36 -24.31 -30.11
CA LEU A 136 -14.33 -23.31 -29.67
C LEU A 136 -14.07 -22.77 -28.24
N GLY A 137 -12.97 -23.16 -27.60
CA GLY A 137 -12.60 -22.68 -26.26
C GLY A 137 -13.29 -23.38 -25.09
N TYR A 138 -13.95 -24.53 -25.32
CA TYR A 138 -14.48 -25.34 -24.24
C TYR A 138 -13.38 -26.15 -23.55
N GLU A 139 -13.41 -26.16 -22.22
CA GLU A 139 -12.62 -27.03 -21.37
C GLU A 139 -13.51 -28.08 -20.69
N ARG A 140 -12.96 -29.27 -20.44
CA ARG A 140 -13.66 -30.33 -19.71
C ARG A 140 -13.41 -30.16 -18.21
N PHE A 141 -14.44 -29.80 -17.45
CA PHE A 141 -14.39 -29.66 -15.99
C PHE A 141 -15.52 -30.44 -15.33
N GLN A 142 -15.20 -31.31 -14.37
CA GLN A 142 -16.18 -32.16 -13.65
C GLN A 142 -17.17 -32.90 -14.58
N LYS A 143 -16.65 -33.49 -15.67
CA LYS A 143 -17.44 -34.19 -16.71
C LYS A 143 -18.43 -33.32 -17.49
N LYS A 144 -18.36 -31.99 -17.39
CA LYS A 144 -19.13 -31.04 -18.20
C LYS A 144 -18.19 -30.19 -19.07
N TRP A 145 -18.70 -29.73 -20.21
CA TRP A 145 -18.01 -28.79 -21.07
C TRP A 145 -18.35 -27.37 -20.63
N ILE A 146 -17.34 -26.57 -20.34
CA ILE A 146 -17.48 -25.17 -19.91
C ILE A 146 -16.58 -24.27 -20.74
N ILE A 147 -17.00 -23.04 -20.98
CA ILE A 147 -16.08 -21.98 -21.41
C ILE A 147 -15.50 -21.39 -20.13
N ARG A 148 -14.19 -21.53 -19.93
CA ARG A 148 -13.54 -21.21 -18.65
C ARG A 148 -13.78 -19.76 -18.21
N ASP A 149 -13.68 -18.83 -19.15
CA ASP A 149 -13.89 -17.40 -18.91
C ASP A 149 -15.33 -17.09 -18.50
N ASP A 150 -16.33 -17.65 -19.20
CA ASP A 150 -17.75 -17.48 -18.86
C ASP A 150 -18.09 -18.14 -17.53
N TRP A 151 -17.54 -19.32 -17.27
CA TRP A 151 -17.70 -19.99 -16.00
C TRP A 151 -17.15 -19.14 -14.85
N MET A 152 -15.94 -18.61 -14.99
CA MET A 152 -15.33 -17.72 -13.99
C MET A 152 -16.16 -16.44 -13.78
N ARG A 153 -16.64 -15.80 -14.85
CA ARG A 153 -17.53 -14.63 -14.75
C ARG A 153 -18.83 -14.96 -14.05
N ASN A 154 -19.42 -16.12 -14.33
CA ASN A 154 -20.64 -16.60 -13.66
C ASN A 154 -20.41 -16.96 -12.18
N GLN A 155 -19.17 -17.31 -11.80
CA GLN A 155 -18.77 -17.45 -10.39
C GLN A 155 -18.49 -16.09 -9.72
N GLY A 156 -18.63 -14.97 -10.44
CA GLY A 156 -18.43 -13.61 -9.91
C GLY A 156 -17.00 -13.09 -10.01
N TYR A 157 -16.10 -13.77 -10.74
CA TYR A 157 -14.74 -13.30 -10.96
C TYR A 157 -14.66 -12.30 -12.11
N VAL A 158 -13.70 -11.38 -11.99
CA VAL A 158 -13.32 -10.43 -13.02
C VAL A 158 -11.84 -10.63 -13.37
N ARG A 159 -11.49 -10.37 -14.62
CA ARG A 159 -10.12 -10.51 -15.12
C ARG A 159 -9.36 -9.19 -14.89
N ASP A 160 -8.28 -9.26 -14.13
CA ASP A 160 -7.38 -8.13 -13.81
C ASP A 160 -5.92 -8.56 -14.03
N GLY A 161 -5.18 -7.85 -14.89
CA GLY A 161 -3.77 -8.15 -15.18
C GLY A 161 -3.49 -9.60 -15.60
N GLY A 162 -4.46 -10.25 -16.25
CA GLY A 162 -4.37 -11.67 -16.64
C GLY A 162 -4.71 -12.68 -15.55
N ARG A 163 -5.08 -12.25 -14.34
CA ARG A 163 -5.52 -13.10 -13.23
C ARG A 163 -7.02 -12.93 -12.97
N TRP A 164 -7.67 -13.99 -12.49
CA TRP A 164 -9.05 -13.95 -12.05
C TRP A 164 -9.09 -13.52 -10.57
N ARG A 165 -9.90 -12.51 -10.25
CA ARG A 165 -10.05 -11.96 -8.91
C ARG A 165 -11.51 -11.66 -8.61
N PHE A 166 -11.88 -11.64 -7.34
CA PHE A 166 -13.19 -11.12 -6.97
C PHE A 166 -13.20 -9.58 -7.05
N PRO A 167 -14.34 -8.96 -7.41
CA PRO A 167 -14.49 -7.51 -7.36
C PRO A 167 -14.17 -6.88 -6.00
N GLN A 168 -14.40 -7.62 -4.91
CA GLN A 168 -14.10 -7.16 -3.56
C GLN A 168 -12.58 -7.05 -3.34
N ASP A 169 -11.81 -8.03 -3.83
CA ASP A 169 -10.34 -8.01 -3.75
C ASP A 169 -9.78 -6.82 -4.52
N LEU A 170 -10.31 -6.53 -5.71
CA LEU A 170 -9.90 -5.38 -6.52
C LEU A 170 -10.15 -4.07 -5.77
N LYS A 171 -11.33 -3.91 -5.15
CA LYS A 171 -11.64 -2.71 -4.35
C LYS A 171 -10.73 -2.56 -3.13
N MET A 172 -10.42 -3.65 -2.43
CA MET A 172 -9.46 -3.62 -1.32
C MET A 172 -8.08 -3.18 -1.80
N MET A 173 -7.59 -3.76 -2.90
CA MET A 173 -6.30 -3.39 -3.48
C MET A 173 -6.24 -1.92 -3.95
N GLU A 174 -7.32 -1.42 -4.56
CA GLU A 174 -7.44 0.00 -4.92
C GLU A 174 -7.45 0.88 -3.67
N SER A 175 -8.17 0.49 -2.63
CA SER A 175 -8.19 1.19 -1.35
C SER A 175 -6.80 1.23 -0.71
N ASP A 176 -6.08 0.10 -0.69
CA ASP A 176 -4.72 0.01 -0.14
C ASP A 176 -3.77 0.91 -0.92
N ARG A 177 -3.83 0.89 -2.27
CA ARG A 177 -3.03 1.79 -3.11
C ARG A 177 -3.35 3.26 -2.84
N ASN A 178 -4.63 3.61 -2.69
CA ASN A 178 -5.03 4.98 -2.38
C ASN A 178 -4.49 5.43 -1.02
N ILE A 179 -4.48 4.55 -0.01
CA ILE A 179 -3.89 4.82 1.30
C ILE A 179 -2.38 5.03 1.16
N GLU A 180 -1.68 4.17 0.40
CA GLU A 180 -0.24 4.31 0.14
C GLU A 180 0.08 5.63 -0.54
N ASP A 181 -0.66 6.01 -1.58
CA ASP A 181 -0.48 7.27 -2.31
C ASP A 181 -0.71 8.48 -1.40
N GLN A 182 -1.75 8.45 -0.55
CA GLN A 182 -1.99 9.49 0.45
C GLN A 182 -0.86 9.58 1.47
N GLN A 183 -0.35 8.45 1.98
CA GLN A 183 0.79 8.43 2.89
C GLN A 183 2.04 9.00 2.24
N VAL A 184 2.29 8.70 0.96
CA VAL A 184 3.41 9.27 0.20
C VAL A 184 3.26 10.79 0.07
N GLU A 185 2.06 11.28 -0.20
CA GLU A 185 1.82 12.73 -0.29
C GLU A 185 1.98 13.42 1.07
N TRP A 186 1.46 12.83 2.15
CA TRP A 186 1.67 13.32 3.51
C TRP A 186 3.14 13.40 3.88
N ARG A 187 3.95 12.38 3.55
CA ARG A 187 5.41 12.41 3.76
C ARG A 187 6.07 13.60 3.06
N LYS A 188 5.68 13.89 1.81
CA LYS A 188 6.22 15.05 1.07
C LYS A 188 5.82 16.36 1.75
N GLN A 189 4.54 16.54 2.05
CA GLN A 189 4.01 17.77 2.65
C GLN A 189 4.65 18.05 4.02
N ILE A 190 4.67 17.07 4.91
CA ILE A 190 5.28 17.18 6.24
C ILE A 190 6.77 17.51 6.15
N ARG A 191 7.50 16.95 5.16
CA ARG A 191 8.91 17.29 4.92
C ARG A 191 9.11 18.72 4.41
N ILE A 192 8.19 19.24 3.59
CA ILE A 192 8.20 20.64 3.15
C ILE A 192 7.98 21.56 4.35
N TRP A 193 6.97 21.27 5.18
CA TRP A 193 6.70 22.03 6.39
C TRP A 193 7.86 22.02 7.37
N ARG A 194 8.53 20.88 7.57
CA ARG A 194 9.78 20.80 8.34
C ARG A 194 10.83 21.78 7.83
N SER A 195 11.05 21.81 6.51
CA SER A 195 12.03 22.72 5.89
C SER A 195 11.69 24.18 6.14
N TRP A 196 10.41 24.56 6.08
CA TRP A 196 9.95 25.91 6.36
C TRP A 196 10.10 26.26 7.84
N LEU A 197 9.70 25.35 8.74
CA LEU A 197 9.83 25.52 10.19
C LEU A 197 11.29 25.77 10.61
N LYS A 198 12.24 25.02 10.04
CA LYS A 198 13.67 25.19 10.32
C LYS A 198 14.23 26.50 9.77
N ARG A 199 13.69 27.03 8.67
CA ARG A 199 14.13 28.28 8.06
C ARG A 199 13.58 29.52 8.79
N GLY A 200 12.40 29.41 9.40
CA GLY A 200 11.72 30.53 10.05
C GLY A 200 10.97 31.44 9.05
N GLY A 201 10.45 32.56 9.57
CA GLY A 201 9.66 33.55 8.82
C GLY A 201 8.18 33.19 8.66
N ASP A 202 7.47 33.90 7.77
CA ASP A 202 6.01 33.77 7.61
C ASP A 202 5.60 32.34 7.22
N LYS A 203 6.37 31.69 6.35
CA LYS A 203 6.15 30.29 5.94
C LYS A 203 6.29 29.29 7.10
N ALA A 204 7.10 29.60 8.12
CA ALA A 204 7.20 28.75 9.30
C ALA A 204 5.92 28.85 10.15
N GLN A 205 5.35 30.04 10.28
CA GLN A 205 4.08 30.21 10.99
C GLN A 205 2.92 29.54 10.25
N GLU A 206 2.92 29.61 8.92
CA GLU A 206 1.98 28.87 8.07
C GLU A 206 2.14 27.35 8.27
N ALA A 207 3.36 26.82 8.14
CA ALA A 207 3.64 25.41 8.36
C ALA A 207 3.23 24.93 9.76
N ALA A 208 3.49 25.73 10.81
CA ALA A 208 3.08 25.39 12.17
C ALA A 208 1.56 25.31 12.31
N ARG A 209 0.83 26.27 11.71
CA ARG A 209 -0.64 26.29 11.72
C ARG A 209 -1.24 25.12 10.97
N GLU A 210 -0.71 24.78 9.80
CA GLU A 210 -1.19 23.66 9.00
C GLU A 210 -0.87 22.32 9.65
N LEU A 211 0.34 22.14 10.16
CA LEU A 211 0.75 20.94 10.90
C LEU A 211 -0.14 20.69 12.13
N GLN A 212 -0.55 21.76 12.84
CA GLN A 212 -1.45 21.66 13.99
C GLN A 212 -2.88 21.23 13.60
N LYS A 213 -3.33 21.48 12.37
CA LYS A 213 -4.66 21.08 11.91
C LYS A 213 -4.73 19.64 11.40
N VAL A 214 -3.58 18.97 11.24
CA VAL A 214 -3.55 17.61 10.71
C VAL A 214 -4.24 16.64 11.67
N ASP A 215 -5.32 16.03 11.20
CA ASP A 215 -6.07 14.97 11.88
C ASP A 215 -6.24 13.70 11.03
N ASP A 216 -5.76 13.71 9.77
CA ASP A 216 -5.83 12.58 8.85
C ASP A 216 -5.08 11.35 9.40
N PRO A 217 -5.76 10.19 9.57
CA PRO A 217 -5.14 8.93 9.98
C PRO A 217 -3.91 8.53 9.13
N ASN A 218 -3.90 8.85 7.85
CA ASN A 218 -2.83 8.49 6.91
C ASN A 218 -1.58 9.37 7.09
N ALA A 219 -1.68 10.52 7.76
CA ALA A 219 -0.52 11.34 8.09
C ALA A 219 0.30 10.76 9.25
N GLY A 220 -0.28 9.85 10.05
CA GLY A 220 0.32 9.38 11.30
C GLY A 220 1.72 8.78 11.14
N LEU A 221 1.94 7.92 10.14
CA LEU A 221 3.25 7.32 9.88
C LEU A 221 4.28 8.37 9.46
N ALA A 222 3.89 9.32 8.61
CA ALA A 222 4.78 10.39 8.15
C ALA A 222 5.25 11.29 9.31
N VAL A 223 4.37 11.63 10.24
CA VAL A 223 4.72 12.41 11.44
C VAL A 223 5.65 11.63 12.36
N ILE A 224 5.39 10.33 12.59
CA ILE A 224 6.24 9.46 13.42
C ILE A 224 7.65 9.35 12.83
N GLU A 225 7.75 9.04 11.53
CA GLU A 225 9.04 8.95 10.83
C GLU A 225 9.83 10.25 10.97
N LEU A 226 9.18 11.40 10.72
CA LEU A 226 9.84 12.70 10.81
C LEU A 226 10.29 13.04 12.24
N LEU A 227 9.49 12.70 13.25
CA LEU A 227 9.78 13.00 14.65
C LEU A 227 11.02 12.24 15.15
N ASN A 228 11.26 11.03 14.65
CA ASN A 228 12.44 10.24 14.99
C ASN A 228 13.74 10.84 14.41
N ASP A 229 13.64 11.52 13.27
CA ASP A 229 14.76 12.14 12.55
C ASP A 229 14.90 13.65 12.82
N GLU A 230 14.15 14.20 13.78
CA GLU A 230 14.17 15.62 14.11
C GLU A 230 14.90 15.91 15.41
N ASP A 231 15.85 16.83 15.34
CA ASP A 231 16.66 17.29 16.47
C ASP A 231 16.21 18.66 16.99
N HIS A 232 15.56 19.47 16.14
CA HIS A 232 15.20 20.84 16.52
C HIS A 232 14.05 20.84 17.54
N PRO A 233 14.25 21.27 18.80
CA PRO A 233 13.27 21.07 19.88
C PRO A 233 11.89 21.64 19.57
N ALA A 234 11.81 22.87 19.05
CA ALA A 234 10.54 23.51 18.70
C ALA A 234 9.78 22.77 17.58
N VAL A 235 10.48 22.11 16.65
CA VAL A 235 9.84 21.35 15.57
C VAL A 235 9.35 20.00 16.09
N ARG A 236 10.15 19.32 16.93
CA ARG A 236 9.71 18.08 17.61
C ARG A 236 8.44 18.29 18.41
N GLU A 237 8.38 19.41 19.13
CA GLU A 237 7.22 19.83 19.91
C GLU A 237 5.94 19.96 19.05
N LEU A 238 6.03 20.66 17.91
CA LEU A 238 4.90 20.78 16.97
C LEU A 238 4.50 19.43 16.36
N LEU A 239 5.46 18.55 16.08
CA LEU A 239 5.19 17.21 15.56
C LEU A 239 4.48 16.33 16.59
N VAL A 240 4.81 16.46 17.89
CA VAL A 240 4.09 15.77 18.97
C VAL A 240 2.66 16.28 19.11
N ASP A 241 2.44 17.59 18.94
CA ASP A 241 1.11 18.18 18.95
C ASP A 241 0.26 17.68 17.77
N ALA A 242 0.84 17.63 16.56
CA ALA A 242 0.17 17.05 15.39
C ALA A 242 -0.15 15.56 15.57
N LEU A 243 0.79 14.79 16.13
CA LEU A 243 0.60 13.38 16.45
C LEU A 243 -0.54 13.17 17.46
N SER A 244 -0.73 14.13 18.37
CA SER A 244 -1.81 14.15 19.36
C SER A 244 -3.19 14.35 18.74
N ASN A 245 -3.27 15.02 17.58
CA ASN A 245 -4.51 15.22 16.83
C ASN A 245 -4.88 14.01 15.96
N ILE A 246 -3.89 13.29 15.42
CA ILE A 246 -4.12 12.10 14.59
C ILE A 246 -4.41 10.89 15.48
N LYS A 247 -5.67 10.46 15.59
CA LYS A 247 -6.13 9.42 16.55
C LYS A 247 -6.11 7.98 15.99
N THR A 248 -4.92 7.40 15.80
CA THR A 248 -4.76 5.99 15.38
C THR A 248 -4.06 5.15 16.44
N PRO A 249 -4.17 3.80 16.39
CA PRO A 249 -3.41 2.91 17.27
C PRO A 249 -1.88 3.16 17.22
N GLN A 250 -1.34 3.38 16.02
CA GLN A 250 0.09 3.58 15.79
C GLN A 250 0.58 4.89 16.43
N THR A 251 -0.14 5.99 16.24
CA THR A 251 0.23 7.30 16.80
C THR A 251 0.03 7.33 18.32
N THR A 252 -0.97 6.62 18.83
CA THR A 252 -1.14 6.42 20.28
C THR A 252 0.06 5.69 20.88
N MET A 253 0.50 4.59 20.28
CA MET A 253 1.68 3.85 20.76
C MET A 253 2.96 4.70 20.66
N ALA A 254 3.10 5.54 19.63
CA ALA A 254 4.22 6.47 19.52
C ALA A 254 4.23 7.49 20.66
N LEU A 255 3.10 8.11 20.98
CA LEU A 255 2.96 9.03 22.13
C LEU A 255 3.29 8.34 23.45
N VAL A 256 2.86 7.09 23.65
CA VAL A 256 3.20 6.31 24.87
C VAL A 256 4.70 6.15 25.03
N LYS A 257 5.40 5.79 23.95
CA LYS A 257 6.86 5.62 23.97
C LYS A 257 7.57 6.94 24.28
N LEU A 258 7.12 8.04 23.68
CA LEU A 258 7.65 9.38 23.96
C LEU A 258 7.42 9.77 25.43
N ALA A 259 6.18 9.65 25.91
CA ALA A 259 5.82 10.00 27.29
C ALA A 259 6.62 9.22 28.34
N ALA A 260 6.91 7.93 28.09
CA ALA A 260 7.67 7.10 29.01
C ALA A 260 9.18 7.32 28.93
N ASN A 261 9.74 7.56 27.73
CA ASN A 261 11.18 7.38 27.49
C ASN A 261 11.90 8.58 26.86
N ASP A 262 11.21 9.61 26.36
CA ASP A 262 11.90 10.73 25.71
C ASP A 262 12.83 11.47 26.69
N PRO A 263 14.07 11.82 26.29
CA PRO A 263 14.98 12.55 27.16
C PRO A 263 14.48 13.96 27.49
N ASN A 264 13.67 14.58 26.64
CA ASN A 264 13.17 15.94 26.84
C ASN A 264 11.84 15.94 27.62
N ASP A 265 11.85 16.63 28.77
CA ASP A 265 10.71 16.74 29.69
C ASP A 265 9.48 17.37 29.04
N SER A 266 9.66 18.43 28.23
CA SER A 266 8.57 19.09 27.49
C SER A 266 7.86 18.13 26.53
N ILE A 267 8.64 17.29 25.83
CA ILE A 267 8.10 16.29 24.90
C ILE A 267 7.33 15.21 25.66
N ARG A 268 7.83 14.76 26.81
CA ARG A 268 7.11 13.79 27.64
C ARG A 268 5.78 14.33 28.14
N ASP A 269 5.75 15.57 28.61
CA ASP A 269 4.54 16.20 29.11
C ASP A 269 3.50 16.40 28.02
N ARG A 270 3.91 16.90 26.84
CA ARG A 270 3.01 17.03 25.68
C ARG A 270 2.47 15.69 25.21
N ALA A 271 3.32 14.68 25.12
CA ALA A 271 2.90 13.34 24.74
C ALA A 271 1.87 12.77 25.74
N THR A 272 2.07 13.03 27.05
CA THR A 272 1.12 12.62 28.09
C THR A 272 -0.21 13.36 27.96
N ILE A 273 -0.21 14.67 27.73
CA ILE A 273 -1.43 15.47 27.46
C ILE A 273 -2.16 14.94 26.22
N GLY A 274 -1.43 14.58 25.17
CA GLY A 274 -1.99 13.98 23.96
C GLY A 274 -2.72 12.67 24.22
N LEU A 275 -2.20 11.84 25.13
CA LEU A 275 -2.79 10.55 25.49
C LEU A 275 -4.09 10.66 26.30
N GLU A 276 -4.24 11.69 27.13
CA GLU A 276 -5.43 11.90 27.98
C GLU A 276 -6.74 12.00 27.16
N LYS A 277 -6.66 12.38 25.88
CA LYS A 277 -7.83 12.58 24.99
C LYS A 277 -8.12 11.40 24.06
N ARG A 278 -7.59 10.21 24.34
CA ARG A 278 -7.57 9.05 23.44
C ARG A 278 -8.01 7.77 24.14
N ASP A 279 -8.34 6.74 23.37
CA ASP A 279 -8.46 5.38 23.92
C ASP A 279 -7.05 4.84 24.20
N TYR A 280 -6.76 4.56 25.47
CA TYR A 280 -5.46 4.20 25.98
C TYR A 280 -5.40 2.75 26.51
N GLN A 281 -6.35 1.88 26.14
CA GLN A 281 -6.35 0.51 26.63
C GLN A 281 -5.05 -0.24 26.32
N MET A 282 -4.54 -0.13 25.08
CA MET A 282 -3.25 -0.72 24.69
C MET A 282 -2.05 0.00 25.34
N ALA A 283 -2.18 1.30 25.60
CA ALA A 283 -1.15 2.11 26.22
C ALA A 283 -0.88 1.67 27.68
N VAL A 284 -1.96 1.41 28.44
CA VAL A 284 -1.88 0.98 29.83
C VAL A 284 -1.12 -0.33 29.96
N SER A 285 -1.42 -1.31 29.10
CA SER A 285 -0.71 -2.60 29.09
C SER A 285 0.79 -2.45 28.85
N TYR A 286 1.19 -1.59 27.91
CA TYR A 286 2.60 -1.30 27.66
C TYR A 286 3.27 -0.62 28.87
N LEU A 287 2.64 0.40 29.44
CA LEU A 287 3.17 1.14 30.59
C LEU A 287 3.28 0.27 31.85
N ILE A 288 2.34 -0.64 32.08
CA ILE A 288 2.44 -1.66 33.14
C ILE A 288 3.69 -2.53 32.95
N GLY A 289 4.01 -2.90 31.71
CA GLY A 289 5.27 -3.59 31.40
C GLY A 289 6.51 -2.77 31.76
N GLN A 290 6.47 -1.45 31.57
CA GLN A 290 7.58 -0.54 31.88
C GLN A 290 7.83 -0.38 33.40
N LEU A 291 6.84 -0.67 34.25
CA LEU A 291 7.04 -0.69 35.71
C LEU A 291 8.02 -1.79 36.17
N LYS A 292 8.33 -2.76 35.30
CA LYS A 292 9.30 -3.84 35.55
C LYS A 292 10.66 -3.57 34.90
N SER A 293 10.91 -2.35 34.43
CA SER A 293 12.15 -1.97 33.76
C SER A 293 13.35 -2.09 34.71
N ALA A 294 14.51 -2.50 34.19
CA ALA A 294 15.77 -2.48 34.93
C ALA A 294 16.24 -1.05 35.25
N ASN A 295 15.68 -0.03 34.59
CA ASN A 295 15.96 1.38 34.85
C ASN A 295 14.86 1.99 35.72
N ASN A 296 15.23 2.37 36.95
CA ASN A 296 14.33 2.99 37.93
C ASN A 296 13.67 4.29 37.41
N THR A 297 14.37 5.04 36.57
CA THR A 297 13.83 6.26 35.94
C THR A 297 12.67 5.93 35.02
N THR A 298 12.75 4.84 34.25
CA THR A 298 11.66 4.37 33.37
C THR A 298 10.46 3.92 34.20
N VAL A 299 10.67 3.23 35.33
CA VAL A 299 9.60 2.83 36.25
C VAL A 299 8.83 4.06 36.73
N ASN A 300 9.52 5.07 37.25
CA ASN A 300 8.89 6.29 37.76
C ASN A 300 8.17 7.09 36.67
N ARG A 301 8.75 7.19 35.46
CA ARG A 301 8.12 7.89 34.32
C ARG A 301 6.86 7.17 33.86
N ALA A 302 6.92 5.86 33.67
CA ALA A 302 5.75 5.06 33.28
C ALA A 302 4.64 5.17 34.32
N ALA A 303 4.99 5.17 35.61
CA ALA A 303 4.04 5.35 36.69
C ALA A 303 3.34 6.71 36.63
N ILE A 304 4.07 7.81 36.42
CA ILE A 304 3.47 9.15 36.28
C ILE A 304 2.45 9.17 35.13
N VAL A 305 2.78 8.57 33.99
CA VAL A 305 1.85 8.49 32.84
C VAL A 305 0.61 7.68 33.22
N LEU A 306 0.77 6.51 33.85
CA LEU A 306 -0.36 5.71 34.35
C LEU A 306 -1.22 6.48 35.36
N GLY A 307 -0.58 7.27 36.21
CA GLY A 307 -1.21 8.16 37.19
C GLY A 307 -2.15 9.16 36.55
N ARG A 308 -1.67 9.82 35.48
CA ARG A 308 -2.46 10.78 34.70
C ARG A 308 -3.58 10.13 33.89
N LEU A 309 -3.35 8.93 33.35
CA LEU A 309 -4.37 8.18 32.61
C LEU A 309 -5.47 7.59 33.51
N LYS A 310 -5.21 7.44 34.82
CA LYS A 310 -6.19 6.99 35.84
C LYS A 310 -6.89 5.66 35.53
N HIS A 311 -6.27 4.79 34.73
CA HIS A 311 -6.91 3.52 34.37
C HIS A 311 -6.90 2.53 35.55
N PRO A 312 -8.03 1.94 35.99
CA PRO A 312 -8.10 1.09 37.18
C PRO A 312 -7.18 -0.14 37.14
N ALA A 313 -6.88 -0.67 35.95
CA ALA A 313 -5.97 -1.81 35.81
C ALA A 313 -4.51 -1.48 36.20
N SER A 314 -4.15 -0.21 36.33
CA SER A 314 -2.81 0.21 36.78
C SER A 314 -2.63 0.13 38.29
N ILE A 315 -3.71 0.08 39.08
CA ILE A 315 -3.66 0.19 40.55
C ILE A 315 -2.78 -0.90 41.18
N LEU A 316 -3.06 -2.18 40.89
CA LEU A 316 -2.28 -3.28 41.46
C LEU A 316 -0.82 -3.29 40.97
N PRO A 317 -0.54 -3.14 39.66
CA PRO A 317 0.84 -2.99 39.19
C PRO A 317 1.60 -1.81 39.80
N LEU A 318 0.93 -0.69 40.07
CA LEU A 318 1.54 0.45 40.75
C LEU A 318 1.85 0.11 42.22
N MET A 319 0.96 -0.59 42.93
CA MET A 319 1.26 -1.06 44.30
C MET A 319 2.49 -1.97 44.31
N ASP A 320 2.58 -2.92 43.38
CA ASP A 320 3.72 -3.84 43.24
C ASP A 320 5.04 -3.13 42.91
N ALA A 321 4.97 -1.94 42.31
CA ALA A 321 6.13 -1.17 41.86
C ALA A 321 6.56 -0.07 42.85
N LEU A 322 5.99 0.00 44.06
CA LEU A 322 6.35 1.03 45.05
C LEU A 322 7.82 0.97 45.47
N VAL A 323 8.37 -0.24 45.56
CA VAL A 323 9.78 -0.51 45.83
C VAL A 323 10.27 -1.51 44.78
N THR A 324 11.36 -1.19 44.08
CA THR A 324 11.95 -2.07 43.06
C THR A 324 13.43 -2.31 43.34
N THR A 325 13.89 -3.54 43.13
CA THR A 325 15.30 -3.92 43.32
C THR A 325 16.08 -3.80 42.01
N HIS A 326 17.18 -3.04 42.02
CA HIS A 326 18.02 -2.82 40.86
C HIS A 326 19.47 -3.23 41.11
N LYS A 327 20.17 -3.66 40.04
CA LYS A 327 21.57 -4.08 40.08
C LYS A 327 22.48 -2.96 39.58
N PHE A 328 23.41 -2.52 40.42
CA PHE A 328 24.40 -1.50 40.09
C PHE A 328 25.80 -2.10 40.04
N GLN A 329 26.57 -1.78 39.00
CA GLN A 329 27.99 -2.07 38.96
C GLN A 329 28.74 -0.95 39.68
N VAL A 330 29.26 -1.24 40.87
CA VAL A 330 30.10 -0.29 41.61
C VAL A 330 31.56 -0.62 41.32
N THR A 331 32.19 0.18 40.47
CA THR A 331 33.65 0.21 40.36
C THR A 331 34.13 1.19 41.43
N ARG A 332 34.66 0.70 42.55
CA ARG A 332 35.36 1.57 43.50
C ARG A 332 36.49 2.24 42.73
N GLY A 333 36.47 3.57 42.65
CA GLY A 333 37.52 4.32 41.98
C GLY A 333 38.87 3.92 42.58
N SER A 334 39.82 3.51 41.74
CA SER A 334 41.23 3.46 42.14
C SER A 334 41.58 4.81 42.75
N GLN A 335 41.92 4.84 44.04
CA GLN A 335 42.58 6.00 44.61
C GLN A 335 43.83 6.26 43.77
N PRO A 336 43.98 7.45 43.13
CA PRO A 336 45.20 7.78 42.42
C PRO A 336 46.37 7.67 43.40
N GLY A 337 47.30 6.76 43.14
CA GLY A 337 48.50 6.59 43.98
C GLY A 337 48.64 5.26 44.74
N ARG A 338 47.72 4.29 44.62
CA ARG A 338 47.99 2.93 45.12
C ARG A 338 48.54 2.03 44.00
N THR A 339 49.86 1.90 43.94
CA THR A 339 50.56 0.87 43.17
C THR A 339 50.66 -0.39 44.01
N ASN A 340 49.98 -1.47 43.61
CA ASN A 340 50.22 -2.78 44.21
C ASN A 340 51.47 -3.39 43.56
N ALA A 341 52.55 -3.50 44.33
CA ALA A 341 53.73 -4.25 43.92
C ALA A 341 53.44 -5.75 44.12
N ALA A 342 53.47 -6.52 43.04
CA ALA A 342 53.40 -7.97 43.09
C ALA A 342 54.80 -8.54 42.85
N PHE A 343 55.28 -9.35 43.78
CA PHE A 343 56.54 -10.09 43.64
C PHE A 343 56.21 -11.50 43.16
N ASP A 344 56.69 -11.87 41.97
CA ASP A 344 56.66 -13.27 41.54
C ASP A 344 57.80 -14.03 42.24
N SER A 345 57.67 -15.36 42.32
CA SER A 345 58.67 -16.23 42.96
C SER A 345 59.97 -16.39 42.16
N THR A 346 60.15 -15.63 41.07
CA THR A 346 61.27 -15.70 40.14
C THR A 346 62.13 -14.43 40.15
N GLY A 347 61.81 -13.45 41.01
CA GLY A 347 62.61 -12.25 41.24
C GLY A 347 62.35 -11.10 40.26
N GLY A 348 61.28 -11.17 39.47
CA GLY A 348 60.87 -10.09 38.58
C GLY A 348 59.87 -9.14 39.23
N GLY A 349 60.28 -7.94 39.63
CA GLY A 349 59.38 -6.90 40.15
C GLY A 349 58.60 -6.21 39.03
N GLY A 350 57.34 -6.61 38.82
CA GLY A 350 56.43 -5.97 37.85
C GLY A 350 55.37 -5.12 38.54
N MET A 351 55.19 -3.87 38.11
CA MET A 351 54.08 -3.01 38.55
C MET A 351 52.83 -3.36 37.74
N SER A 352 51.83 -4.00 38.37
CA SER A 352 50.54 -4.29 37.73
C SER A 352 49.46 -3.35 38.26
N PHE A 353 48.89 -2.54 37.37
CA PHE A 353 47.71 -1.74 37.65
C PHE A 353 46.46 -2.62 37.58
N GLY A 354 46.21 -3.38 38.65
CA GLY A 354 45.01 -4.21 38.75
C GLY A 354 43.75 -3.34 38.81
N GLN A 355 42.95 -3.35 37.74
CA GLN A 355 41.58 -2.83 37.79
C GLN A 355 40.76 -3.74 38.72
N GLU A 356 40.22 -3.21 39.82
CA GLU A 356 39.29 -3.97 40.67
C GLU A 356 38.10 -4.45 39.82
N LYS A 357 37.80 -5.76 39.86
CA LYS A 357 36.63 -6.32 39.15
C LYS A 357 35.36 -5.67 39.69
N ALA A 358 34.53 -5.15 38.78
CA ALA A 358 33.24 -4.56 39.11
C ALA A 358 32.40 -5.51 40.00
N ARG A 359 31.93 -5.00 41.14
CA ARG A 359 31.01 -5.74 42.02
C ARG A 359 29.58 -5.31 41.70
N ILE A 360 28.71 -6.29 41.49
CA ILE A 360 27.27 -6.08 41.32
C ILE A 360 26.66 -5.96 42.72
N VAL A 361 26.01 -4.84 43.00
CA VAL A 361 25.27 -4.59 44.24
C VAL A 361 23.79 -4.51 43.89
N GLU A 362 22.97 -5.28 44.59
CA GLU A 362 21.50 -5.13 44.54
C GLU A 362 21.09 -4.04 45.54
N GLN A 363 20.25 -3.12 45.08
CA GLN A 363 19.75 -2.03 45.90
C GLN A 363 18.26 -1.84 45.64
N ASP A 364 17.49 -1.79 46.73
CA ASP A 364 16.08 -1.45 46.70
C ASP A 364 15.91 0.07 46.58
N LEU A 365 15.08 0.48 45.62
CA LEU A 365 14.78 1.88 45.34
C LEU A 365 13.30 2.15 45.57
N GLN A 366 13.03 3.27 46.24
CA GLN A 366 11.68 3.77 46.49
C GLN A 366 11.22 4.62 45.30
N ASN A 367 10.08 4.25 44.72
CA ASN A 367 9.58 4.87 43.50
C ASN A 367 8.60 6.00 43.79
N GLN A 368 9.13 7.22 43.90
CA GLN A 368 8.31 8.39 44.22
C GLN A 368 7.23 8.68 43.15
N GLY A 369 7.54 8.45 41.87
CA GLY A 369 6.57 8.59 40.78
C GLY A 369 5.41 7.59 40.90
N VAL A 370 5.68 6.39 41.41
CA VAL A 370 4.66 5.36 41.68
C VAL A 370 3.75 5.77 42.83
N ARG A 371 4.31 6.29 43.93
CA ARG A 371 3.52 6.82 45.05
C ARG A 371 2.61 7.97 44.59
N VAL A 372 3.13 8.90 43.80
CA VAL A 372 2.32 10.02 43.25
C VAL A 372 1.21 9.49 42.35
N ALA A 373 1.52 8.53 41.47
CA ALA A 373 0.54 7.92 40.59
C ALA A 373 -0.59 7.21 41.37
N LEU A 374 -0.27 6.45 42.43
CA LEU A 374 -1.29 5.80 43.25
C LEU A 374 -2.26 6.80 43.87
N LYS A 375 -1.76 7.91 44.39
CA LYS A 375 -2.61 8.99 44.95
C LYS A 375 -3.51 9.59 43.87
N GLN A 376 -2.99 9.79 42.66
CA GLN A 376 -3.76 10.33 41.54
C GLN A 376 -4.84 9.39 41.02
N VAL A 377 -4.57 8.08 40.97
CA VAL A 377 -5.51 7.07 40.44
C VAL A 377 -6.59 6.75 41.46
N LEU A 378 -6.25 6.73 42.75
CA LEU A 378 -7.20 6.39 43.81
C LEU A 378 -8.09 7.57 44.21
N GLU A 379 -7.62 8.82 43.99
CA GLU A 379 -8.36 10.06 44.30
C GLU A 379 -8.80 10.16 45.78
N GLU A 380 -7.98 9.63 46.68
CA GLU A 380 -8.26 9.55 48.12
C GLU A 380 -7.07 10.11 48.92
N GLU A 381 -7.32 10.64 50.11
CA GLU A 381 -6.29 11.18 51.02
C GLU A 381 -5.43 10.09 51.70
N VAL A 382 -5.52 8.85 51.23
CA VAL A 382 -4.81 7.71 51.79
C VAL A 382 -3.38 7.67 51.26
N ASP A 383 -2.40 7.53 52.14
CA ASP A 383 -0.98 7.48 51.78
C ASP A 383 -0.20 6.56 52.73
N TYR A 384 0.04 5.33 52.31
CA TYR A 384 0.88 4.36 53.05
C TYR A 384 2.36 4.47 52.68
N HIS A 385 2.78 5.58 52.07
CA HIS A 385 4.14 5.80 51.59
C HIS A 385 4.58 4.66 50.66
N PHE A 386 5.67 3.97 51.00
CA PHE A 386 6.22 2.84 50.24
C PHE A 386 5.83 1.47 50.82
N ASN A 387 4.86 1.43 51.74
CA ASN A 387 4.36 0.18 52.30
C ASN A 387 3.34 -0.47 51.36
N GLU A 388 3.83 -1.34 50.47
CA GLU A 388 3.03 -2.13 49.52
C GLU A 388 1.88 -2.90 50.21
N ALA A 389 2.16 -3.59 51.32
CA ALA A 389 1.17 -4.38 52.03
C ALA A 389 0.03 -3.51 52.60
N GLY A 390 0.36 -2.31 53.08
CA GLY A 390 -0.62 -1.33 53.56
C GLY A 390 -1.58 -0.90 52.45
N TRP A 391 -1.05 -0.53 51.28
CA TRP A 391 -1.85 -0.18 50.11
C TRP A 391 -2.76 -1.32 49.65
N LYS A 392 -2.24 -2.55 49.56
CA LYS A 392 -3.02 -3.73 49.13
C LYS A 392 -4.12 -4.10 50.11
N THR A 393 -3.84 -4.08 51.41
CA THR A 393 -4.81 -4.40 52.47
C THR A 393 -5.98 -3.42 52.44
N TRP A 394 -5.68 -2.12 52.36
CA TRP A 394 -6.71 -1.09 52.24
C TRP A 394 -7.55 -1.27 50.97
N TYR A 395 -6.91 -1.52 49.83
CA TYR A 395 -7.61 -1.68 48.55
C TYR A 395 -8.50 -2.93 48.53
N ALA A 396 -8.06 -4.04 49.14
CA ALA A 396 -8.85 -5.26 49.30
C ALA A 396 -10.09 -5.01 50.18
N ASN A 397 -9.91 -4.33 51.32
CA ASN A 397 -11.01 -3.98 52.22
C ASN A 397 -12.03 -3.04 51.56
N LYS A 398 -11.60 -2.14 50.66
CA LYS A 398 -12.53 -1.26 49.91
C LYS A 398 -13.35 -2.03 48.87
N LYS A 399 -12.79 -3.10 48.29
CA LYS A 399 -13.48 -3.94 47.28
C LYS A 399 -14.39 -5.02 47.88
N MET A 400 -14.21 -5.36 49.15
CA MET A 400 -15.10 -6.25 49.89
C MET A 400 -16.08 -5.41 50.72
N PRO A 401 -17.36 -5.27 50.33
CA PRO A 401 -18.34 -4.68 51.23
C PRO A 401 -18.43 -5.57 52.47
N LEU A 402 -18.15 -5.01 53.64
CA LEU A 402 -18.15 -5.65 54.95
C LEU A 402 -19.55 -6.11 55.43
N ASP A 403 -20.54 -6.18 54.55
CA ASP A 403 -21.95 -6.36 54.90
C ASP A 403 -22.55 -7.67 54.34
N VAL A 404 -21.73 -8.74 54.26
CA VAL A 404 -22.28 -10.08 54.14
C VAL A 404 -22.56 -10.57 55.56
N ASP A 405 -23.72 -10.19 56.09
CA ASP A 405 -24.29 -10.79 57.29
C ASP A 405 -24.61 -12.27 57.00
N LEU A 406 -23.66 -13.16 57.29
CA LEU A 406 -23.78 -14.61 57.15
C LEU A 406 -24.68 -15.24 58.24
N ARG A 407 -25.37 -14.43 59.05
CA ARG A 407 -26.38 -14.91 60.01
C ARG A 407 -27.79 -14.71 59.47
N ARG A 408 -28.14 -15.50 58.47
CA ARG A 408 -29.55 -15.75 58.17
C ARG A 408 -29.74 -17.21 57.78
N ASP A 409 -29.84 -18.04 58.82
CA ASP A 409 -30.57 -19.31 58.87
C ASP A 409 -31.10 -19.50 60.30
#